data_AF-A0A9E3J541-F1
#
_entry.id   AF-A0A9E3J541-F1
#
_cell.length_a   1.000
_cell.length_b   1.000
_cell.length_c   1.000
_cell.angle_alpha   90.00
_cell.angle_beta   90.00
_cell.angle_gamma   90.00
#
_symmetry.space_group_name_H-M   'P 1'
#
loop_
_entity.id
_entity.type
_entity.pdbx_description
1 polymer ?
#
loop_
_entity_poly.entity_id
_entity_poly.type
_entity_poly.pdbx_seq_one_letter_code
_entity_poly.pdbx_strand_id
1 'polypeptide(L)'
;MTSLTEVDALEGLRDALGLLKDREQVAERLLDSSRKHSFDPDEELDWDAPFEEGKWFWPPELVSLYDTPMWRRMSEEQRILLSQHEAAALASLGIWFEIILMQLLCRHIYDKAATSAHVRYALTEIEDECRHSKMFARLISRGGTPWYPVSRGHQQLGRLFKTISTTPG
;
A
#
# COMPACT_ATOMS: atom_id res chain seq x y z
N MET A 1 12.97 -26.47 44.92
CA MET A 1 12.38 -26.62 43.57
C MET A 1 11.25 -25.60 43.51
N THR A 2 11.61 -24.37 43.16
CA THR A 2 10.71 -23.20 43.26
C THR A 2 9.79 -23.20 42.04
N SER A 3 8.47 -23.22 42.25
CA SER A 3 7.52 -23.16 41.13
C SER A 3 7.57 -21.75 40.53
N LEU A 4 8.01 -21.64 39.29
CA LEU A 4 7.83 -20.43 38.49
C LEU A 4 6.32 -20.17 38.41
N THR A 5 5.88 -19.02 38.92
CA THR A 5 4.48 -18.64 38.85
C THR A 5 4.13 -18.25 37.41
N GLU A 6 2.87 -18.40 36.99
CA GLU A 6 2.40 -17.94 35.65
C GLU A 6 2.71 -16.45 35.40
N VAL A 7 2.89 -15.67 36.46
CA VAL A 7 3.25 -14.25 36.42
C VAL A 7 4.70 -14.07 35.95
N ASP A 8 5.64 -14.89 36.42
CA ASP A 8 7.04 -14.87 35.99
C ASP A 8 7.20 -15.30 34.51
N ALA A 9 6.33 -16.20 34.03
CA ALA A 9 6.34 -16.66 32.64
C ALA A 9 5.84 -15.58 31.65
N LEU A 10 4.92 -14.70 32.10
CA LEU A 10 4.39 -13.59 31.30
C LEU A 10 5.32 -12.36 31.31
N GLU A 11 6.11 -12.16 32.37
CA GLU A 11 7.18 -11.15 32.37
C GLU A 11 8.28 -11.45 31.34
N GLY A 12 8.49 -12.74 31.00
CA GLY A 12 9.51 -13.19 30.04
C GLY A 12 9.19 -12.98 28.55
N LEU A 13 7.98 -12.55 28.18
CA LEU A 13 7.52 -12.44 26.79
C LEU A 13 7.23 -10.98 26.39
N ARG A 14 8.25 -10.14 26.53
CA ARG A 14 8.26 -8.75 26.07
C ARG A 14 9.30 -8.56 24.97
N ASP A 15 8.92 -7.86 23.90
CA ASP A 15 9.87 -7.32 22.92
C ASP A 15 9.92 -5.79 23.01
N ALA A 16 10.59 -5.14 22.05
CA ALA A 16 10.78 -3.68 22.02
C ALA A 16 9.46 -2.87 22.01
N LEU A 17 8.30 -3.53 21.86
CA LEU A 17 7.03 -2.89 21.58
C LEU A 17 5.93 -3.26 22.60
N GLY A 18 6.26 -4.03 23.65
CA GLY A 18 5.34 -4.32 24.76
C GLY A 18 5.12 -5.81 25.03
N LEU A 19 3.99 -6.14 25.69
CA LEU A 19 3.61 -7.53 25.97
C LEU A 19 3.09 -8.21 24.70
N LEU A 20 3.67 -9.35 24.34
CA LEU A 20 3.27 -10.12 23.15
C LEU A 20 1.77 -10.48 23.15
N LYS A 21 1.18 -10.72 24.32
CA LYS A 21 -0.25 -11.05 24.49
C LYS A 21 -1.20 -9.92 24.10
N ASP A 22 -0.77 -8.66 24.22
CA ASP A 22 -1.58 -7.50 23.82
C ASP A 22 -1.53 -7.31 22.30
N ARG A 23 -0.35 -7.52 21.72
CA ARG A 23 -0.13 -7.35 20.27
C ARG A 23 -0.76 -8.45 19.42
N GLU A 24 -0.76 -9.70 19.88
CA GLU A 24 -1.43 -10.81 19.18
C GLU A 24 -2.95 -10.60 19.11
N GLN A 25 -3.58 -10.10 20.18
CA GLN A 25 -5.01 -9.74 20.17
C GLN A 25 -5.31 -8.60 19.19
N VAL A 26 -4.40 -7.63 19.06
CA VAL A 26 -4.53 -6.57 18.05
C VAL A 26 -4.44 -7.17 16.65
N ALA A 27 -3.48 -8.06 16.39
CA ALA A 27 -3.35 -8.73 15.09
C ALA A 27 -4.59 -9.55 14.71
N GLU A 28 -5.21 -10.25 15.68
CA GLU A 28 -6.47 -10.97 15.46
C GLU A 28 -7.60 -10.04 15.04
N ARG A 29 -7.75 -8.88 15.72
CA ARG A 29 -8.77 -7.88 15.35
C ARG A 29 -8.52 -7.29 13.96
N LEU A 30 -7.26 -7.05 13.61
CA LEU A 30 -6.91 -6.54 12.29
C LEU A 30 -7.20 -7.59 11.20
N LEU A 31 -6.88 -8.86 11.43
CA LEU A 31 -7.27 -9.97 10.55
C LEU A 31 -8.79 -10.08 10.34
N ASP A 32 -9.58 -9.85 11.39
CA ASP A 32 -11.05 -9.79 11.28
C ASP A 32 -11.53 -8.59 10.47
N SER A 33 -10.81 -7.47 10.53
CA SER A 33 -11.09 -6.26 9.77
C SER A 33 -10.71 -6.40 8.28
N SER A 34 -9.49 -6.87 7.98
CA SER A 34 -9.02 -7.04 6.60
C SER A 34 -9.92 -7.98 5.80
N ARG A 35 -10.42 -9.06 6.43
CA ARG A 35 -11.38 -9.98 5.80
C ARG A 35 -12.69 -9.34 5.33
N LYS A 36 -13.12 -8.24 5.95
CA LYS A 36 -14.36 -7.54 5.57
C LYS A 36 -14.14 -6.53 4.44
N HIS A 37 -12.90 -6.21 4.13
CA HIS A 37 -12.53 -5.06 3.30
C HIS A 37 -11.49 -5.37 2.21
N SER A 38 -11.11 -6.63 2.01
CA SER A 38 -10.27 -7.07 0.90
C SER A 38 -11.14 -7.36 -0.32
N PHE A 39 -10.86 -6.66 -1.43
CA PHE A 39 -11.55 -6.81 -2.71
C PHE A 39 -10.57 -7.34 -3.76
N ASP A 40 -10.97 -8.33 -4.57
CA ASP A 40 -10.16 -8.77 -5.71
C ASP A 40 -10.42 -7.86 -6.91
N PRO A 41 -9.46 -7.02 -7.32
CA PRO A 41 -9.66 -6.11 -8.43
C PRO A 41 -9.86 -6.84 -9.75
N ASP A 42 -9.43 -8.09 -9.90
CA ASP A 42 -9.58 -8.82 -11.17
C ASP A 42 -10.98 -9.41 -11.35
N GLU A 43 -11.69 -9.68 -10.26
CA GLU A 43 -13.02 -10.29 -10.27
C GLU A 43 -14.14 -9.26 -10.01
N GLU A 44 -13.86 -8.25 -9.18
CA GLU A 44 -14.90 -7.35 -8.65
C GLU A 44 -15.04 -6.03 -9.42
N LEU A 45 -14.10 -5.71 -10.32
CA LEU A 45 -14.15 -4.53 -11.17
C LEU A 45 -14.39 -4.91 -12.64
N ASP A 46 -15.38 -4.26 -13.26
CA ASP A 46 -15.61 -4.35 -14.69
C ASP A 46 -14.57 -3.52 -15.47
N TRP A 47 -13.44 -4.17 -15.79
CA TRP A 47 -12.37 -3.59 -16.58
C TRP A 47 -12.69 -3.44 -18.07
N ASP A 48 -13.89 -3.83 -18.53
CA ASP A 48 -14.35 -3.68 -19.91
C ASP A 48 -15.39 -2.55 -20.05
N ALA A 49 -16.00 -2.08 -18.95
CA ALA A 49 -16.92 -0.93 -18.90
C ALA A 49 -16.31 0.39 -19.42
N PRO A 50 -16.82 1.00 -20.51
CA PRO A 50 -16.19 2.16 -21.13
C PRO A 50 -16.07 3.36 -20.17
N PHE A 51 -15.01 4.17 -20.33
CA PHE A 51 -14.94 5.44 -19.61
C PHE A 51 -16.07 6.38 -20.06
N GLU A 52 -16.63 7.10 -19.09
CA GLU A 52 -17.60 8.16 -19.38
C GLU A 52 -16.89 9.39 -19.97
N GLU A 53 -17.37 9.85 -21.13
CA GLU A 53 -16.81 11.03 -21.80
C GLU A 53 -16.95 12.29 -20.95
N GLY A 54 -15.91 13.13 -20.95
CA GLY A 54 -15.88 14.38 -20.19
C GLY A 54 -15.69 14.22 -18.67
N LYS A 55 -15.52 12.99 -18.15
CA LYS A 55 -15.20 12.78 -16.74
C LYS A 55 -13.72 12.93 -16.45
N TRP A 56 -13.43 13.40 -15.25
CA TRP A 56 -12.08 13.55 -14.73
C TRP A 56 -11.55 12.22 -14.21
N PHE A 57 -10.26 11.97 -14.41
CA PHE A 57 -9.56 10.79 -13.87
C PHE A 57 -9.05 11.03 -12.44
N TRP A 58 -9.06 12.29 -12.01
CA TRP A 58 -8.62 12.74 -10.71
C TRP A 58 -9.41 13.99 -10.33
N PRO A 59 -9.77 14.20 -9.04
CA PRO A 59 -10.43 15.43 -8.62
C PRO A 59 -9.67 16.67 -9.13
N PRO A 60 -10.31 17.61 -9.84
CA PRO A 60 -9.62 18.74 -10.47
C PRO A 60 -8.77 19.54 -9.49
N GLU A 61 -9.25 19.73 -8.26
CA GLU A 61 -8.60 20.49 -7.20
C GLU A 61 -7.28 19.85 -6.73
N LEU A 62 -7.06 18.58 -7.04
CA LEU A 62 -5.85 17.82 -6.71
C LEU A 62 -4.89 17.68 -7.89
N VAL A 63 -5.23 18.22 -9.06
CA VAL A 63 -4.35 18.25 -10.24
C VAL A 63 -3.29 19.34 -10.06
N SER A 64 -2.04 19.04 -10.39
CA SER A 64 -0.87 19.88 -10.03
C SER A 64 -0.94 21.32 -10.55
N LEU A 65 -1.58 21.55 -11.70
CA LEU A 65 -1.70 22.87 -12.31
C LEU A 65 -2.97 23.61 -11.90
N TYR A 66 -3.84 23.01 -11.09
CA TYR A 66 -5.14 23.58 -10.76
C TYR A 66 -5.05 25.06 -10.31
N ASP A 67 -5.92 25.89 -10.89
CA ASP A 67 -6.01 27.34 -10.66
C ASP A 67 -4.72 28.16 -10.88
N THR A 68 -3.72 27.60 -11.55
CA THR A 68 -2.55 28.37 -12.00
C THR A 68 -2.87 29.22 -13.23
N PRO A 69 -2.06 30.25 -13.57
CA PRO A 69 -2.21 30.98 -14.83
C PRO A 69 -2.11 30.09 -16.08
N MET A 70 -1.36 28.98 -16.03
CA MET A 70 -1.30 28.02 -17.12
C MET A 70 -2.62 27.26 -17.26
N TRP A 71 -3.16 26.76 -16.15
CA TRP A 71 -4.45 26.06 -16.13
C TRP A 71 -5.60 26.88 -16.68
N ARG A 72 -5.68 28.17 -16.32
CA ARG A 72 -6.71 29.08 -16.84
C ARG A 72 -6.64 29.25 -18.37
N ARG A 73 -5.50 28.96 -19.00
CA ARG A 73 -5.32 28.99 -20.46
C ARG A 73 -5.50 27.63 -21.14
N MET A 74 -5.59 26.54 -20.38
CA MET A 74 -5.84 25.20 -20.92
C MET A 74 -7.32 25.04 -21.29
N SER A 75 -7.58 24.32 -22.38
CA SER A 75 -8.93 23.84 -22.70
C SER A 75 -9.39 22.79 -21.68
N GLU A 76 -10.68 22.48 -21.64
CA GLU A 76 -11.21 21.44 -20.75
C GLU A 76 -10.61 20.06 -21.08
N GLU A 77 -10.46 19.74 -22.35
CA GLU A 77 -9.86 18.50 -22.84
C GLU A 77 -8.41 18.38 -22.37
N GLN A 78 -7.63 19.47 -22.40
CA GLN A 78 -6.26 19.48 -21.90
C GLN A 78 -6.19 19.26 -20.39
N ARG A 79 -7.17 19.77 -19.64
CA ARG A 79 -7.22 19.59 -18.19
C ARG A 79 -7.62 18.16 -17.81
N ILE A 80 -8.60 17.58 -18.51
CA ILE A 80 -8.98 16.18 -18.34
C ILE A 80 -7.81 15.27 -18.70
N LEU A 81 -7.12 15.53 -19.83
CA LEU A 81 -5.92 14.79 -20.24
C LEU A 81 -4.82 14.90 -19.18
N LEU A 82 -4.60 16.07 -18.59
CA LEU A 82 -3.65 16.24 -17.49
C LEU A 82 -4.04 15.37 -16.28
N SER A 83 -5.32 15.36 -15.89
CA SER A 83 -5.81 14.52 -14.78
C SER A 83 -5.56 13.03 -15.03
N GLN A 84 -5.70 12.58 -16.28
CA GLN A 84 -5.45 11.20 -16.70
C GLN A 84 -3.98 10.82 -16.53
N HIS A 85 -3.07 11.71 -16.98
CA HIS A 85 -1.63 11.51 -16.80
C HIS A 85 -1.20 11.54 -15.34
N GLU A 86 -1.74 12.45 -14.54
CA GLU A 86 -1.40 12.54 -13.11
C GLU A 86 -1.96 11.37 -12.31
N ALA A 87 -3.16 10.88 -12.61
CA ALA A 87 -3.69 9.65 -12.02
C ALA A 87 -2.78 8.45 -12.32
N ALA A 88 -2.31 8.30 -13.56
CA ALA A 88 -1.38 7.24 -13.93
C ALA A 88 -0.01 7.37 -13.27
N ALA A 89 0.50 8.61 -13.12
CA ALA A 89 1.74 8.87 -12.42
C ALA A 89 1.64 8.53 -10.93
N LEU A 90 0.53 8.88 -10.28
CA LEU A 90 0.26 8.56 -8.88
C LEU A 90 0.11 7.05 -8.68
N ALA A 91 -0.64 6.36 -9.55
CA ALA A 91 -0.76 4.91 -9.53
C ALA A 91 0.62 4.22 -9.70
N SER A 92 1.46 4.74 -10.60
CA SER A 92 2.83 4.24 -10.81
C SER A 92 3.70 4.40 -9.55
N LEU A 93 3.57 5.55 -8.88
CA LEU A 93 4.23 5.80 -7.60
C LEU A 93 3.72 4.87 -6.50
N GLY A 94 2.40 4.62 -6.47
CA GLY A 94 1.75 3.67 -5.56
C GLY A 94 2.36 2.28 -5.69
N ILE A 95 2.40 1.70 -6.89
CA ILE A 95 3.03 0.39 -7.14
C ILE A 95 4.47 0.34 -6.62
N TRP A 96 5.26 1.38 -6.89
CA TRP A 96 6.65 1.45 -6.41
C TRP A 96 6.74 1.46 -4.89
N PHE A 97 5.85 2.21 -4.22
CA PHE A 97 5.79 2.31 -2.78
C PHE A 97 5.30 1.02 -2.12
N GLU A 98 4.29 0.36 -2.69
CA GLU A 98 3.78 -0.91 -2.18
C GLU A 98 4.83 -2.02 -2.23
N ILE A 99 5.65 -2.05 -3.29
CA ILE A 99 6.80 -2.98 -3.36
C ILE A 99 7.80 -2.73 -2.23
N ILE A 100 7.96 -1.49 -1.77
CA ILE A 100 8.80 -1.18 -0.61
C ILE A 100 8.13 -1.68 0.67
N LEU A 101 6.83 -1.42 0.87
CA LEU A 101 6.09 -1.85 2.06
C LEU A 101 6.10 -3.37 2.22
N MET A 102 5.83 -4.11 1.14
CA MET A 102 5.90 -5.58 1.14
C MET A 102 7.29 -6.07 1.57
N GLN A 103 8.38 -5.42 1.14
CA GLN A 103 9.74 -5.81 1.55
C GLN A 103 10.00 -5.51 3.03
N LEU A 104 9.44 -4.42 3.56
CA LEU A 104 9.51 -4.13 4.99
C LEU A 104 8.73 -5.14 5.83
N LEU A 105 7.54 -5.56 5.37
CA LEU A 105 6.74 -6.61 6.02
C LEU A 105 7.45 -7.97 5.97
N CYS A 106 7.98 -8.38 4.81
CA CYS A 106 8.77 -9.60 4.69
C CYS A 106 9.96 -9.62 5.65
N ARG A 107 10.69 -8.50 5.79
CA ARG A 107 11.81 -8.40 6.72
C ARG A 107 11.33 -8.38 8.18
N HIS A 108 10.17 -7.79 8.47
CA HIS A 108 9.58 -7.76 9.81
C HIS A 108 9.31 -9.16 10.36
N ILE A 109 8.77 -10.03 9.51
CA ILE A 109 8.30 -11.36 9.91
C ILE A 109 9.35 -12.46 9.78
N TYR A 110 10.52 -12.16 9.21
CA TYR A 110 11.53 -13.14 8.82
C TYR A 110 11.93 -14.11 9.94
N ASP A 111 12.19 -13.60 11.15
CA ASP A 111 12.60 -14.39 12.32
C ASP A 111 11.46 -14.60 13.34
N LYS A 112 10.22 -14.31 12.97
CA LYS A 112 9.06 -14.48 13.87
C LYS A 112 8.49 -15.89 13.78
N ALA A 113 7.83 -16.33 14.85
CA ALA A 113 7.14 -17.62 14.85
C ALA A 113 6.06 -17.65 13.76
N ALA A 114 6.19 -18.56 12.80
CA ALA A 114 5.28 -18.67 11.65
C ALA A 114 3.81 -18.92 12.04
N THR A 115 3.57 -19.43 13.26
CA THR A 115 2.24 -19.69 13.80
C THR A 115 1.60 -18.48 14.49
N SER A 116 2.29 -17.34 14.59
CA SER A 116 1.77 -16.13 15.24
C SER A 116 0.71 -15.42 14.41
N ALA A 117 -0.24 -14.77 15.08
CA ALA A 117 -1.22 -13.92 14.43
C ALA A 117 -0.56 -12.73 13.72
N HIS A 118 0.54 -12.20 14.26
CA HIS A 118 1.33 -11.16 13.59
C HIS A 118 1.85 -11.57 12.21
N VAL A 119 2.43 -12.77 12.09
CA VAL A 119 2.92 -13.26 10.79
C VAL A 119 1.76 -13.41 9.81
N ARG A 120 0.64 -13.98 10.26
CA ARG A 120 -0.57 -14.12 9.43
C ARG A 120 -1.13 -12.77 8.98
N TYR A 121 -1.16 -11.79 9.87
CA TYR A 121 -1.62 -10.45 9.56
C TYR A 121 -0.73 -9.77 8.52
N ALA A 122 0.59 -9.77 8.74
CA ALA A 122 1.54 -9.19 7.77
C ALA A 122 1.46 -9.86 6.38
N LEU A 123 1.22 -11.17 6.32
CA LEU A 123 0.99 -11.87 5.05
C LEU A 123 -0.32 -11.42 4.38
N THR A 124 -1.38 -11.19 5.16
CA THR A 124 -2.66 -10.66 4.65
C THR A 124 -2.46 -9.28 4.04
N GLU A 125 -1.72 -8.39 4.72
CA GLU A 125 -1.40 -7.06 4.19
C GLU A 125 -0.55 -7.16 2.90
N ILE A 126 0.43 -8.07 2.84
CA ILE A 126 1.20 -8.31 1.60
C ILE A 126 0.29 -8.74 0.44
N GLU A 127 -0.72 -9.59 0.70
CA GLU A 127 -1.70 -9.96 -0.32
C GLU A 127 -2.53 -8.75 -0.78
N ASP A 128 -2.97 -7.90 0.15
CA ASP A 128 -3.72 -6.69 -0.19
C ASP A 128 -2.89 -5.69 -1.00
N GLU A 129 -1.61 -5.49 -0.67
CA GLU A 129 -0.73 -4.62 -1.48
C GLU A 129 -0.42 -5.20 -2.87
N CYS A 130 -0.43 -6.52 -3.00
CA CYS A 130 -0.40 -7.18 -4.31
C CYS A 130 -1.68 -6.88 -5.12
N ARG A 131 -2.86 -6.94 -4.48
CA ARG A 131 -4.15 -6.59 -5.12
C ARG A 131 -4.15 -5.12 -5.54
N HIS A 132 -3.79 -4.18 -4.67
CA HIS A 132 -3.67 -2.76 -5.01
C HIS A 132 -2.73 -2.52 -6.19
N SER A 133 -1.55 -3.15 -6.18
CA SER A 133 -0.56 -3.00 -7.25
C SER A 133 -1.09 -3.50 -8.61
N LYS A 134 -1.80 -4.64 -8.62
CA LYS A 134 -2.46 -5.17 -9.84
C LYS A 134 -3.55 -4.21 -10.33
N MET A 135 -4.38 -3.70 -9.42
CA MET A 135 -5.42 -2.72 -9.74
C MET A 135 -4.83 -1.45 -10.39
N PHE A 136 -3.77 -0.89 -9.81
CA PHE A 136 -3.07 0.28 -10.35
C PHE A 136 -2.44 -0.01 -11.72
N ALA A 137 -1.83 -1.18 -11.92
CA ALA A 137 -1.27 -1.56 -13.21
C ALA A 137 -2.35 -1.63 -14.31
N ARG A 138 -3.53 -2.16 -13.96
CA ARG A 138 -4.67 -2.26 -14.87
C ARG A 138 -5.29 -0.89 -15.15
N LEU A 139 -5.40 -0.02 -14.13
CA LEU A 139 -5.79 1.38 -14.28
C LEU A 139 -4.89 2.14 -15.28
N ILE A 140 -3.56 2.04 -15.13
CA ILE A 140 -2.60 2.70 -16.04
C ILE A 140 -2.77 2.18 -17.47
N SER A 141 -2.82 0.85 -17.63
CA SER A 141 -2.92 0.20 -18.94
C SER A 141 -4.20 0.60 -19.67
N ARG A 142 -5.32 0.61 -18.95
CA ARG A 142 -6.63 1.00 -19.48
C ARG A 142 -6.71 2.50 -19.76
N GLY A 143 -6.06 3.31 -18.93
CA GLY A 143 -6.00 4.76 -19.06
C GLY A 143 -5.23 5.25 -20.28
N GLY A 144 -4.63 4.38 -21.12
CA GLY A 144 -4.01 4.81 -22.38
C GLY A 144 -2.82 5.76 -22.22
N THR A 145 -2.20 5.78 -21.04
CA THR A 145 -1.03 6.61 -20.72
C THR A 145 0.20 5.72 -20.53
N PRO A 146 1.42 6.27 -20.66
CA PRO A 146 2.62 5.58 -20.19
C PRO A 146 2.55 5.31 -18.69
N TRP A 147 3.26 4.29 -18.21
CA TRP A 147 3.62 4.21 -16.81
C TRP A 147 4.78 5.18 -16.52
N TYR A 148 4.80 5.77 -15.32
CA TYR A 148 5.77 6.81 -14.96
C TYR A 148 6.73 6.30 -13.88
N PRO A 149 7.98 5.92 -14.23
CA PRO A 149 8.96 5.52 -13.24
C PRO A 149 9.36 6.69 -12.34
N VAL A 150 9.60 6.40 -11.06
CA VAL A 150 10.32 7.34 -10.19
C VAL A 150 11.74 7.57 -10.72
N SER A 151 12.28 8.77 -10.44
CA SER A 151 13.61 9.13 -10.92
C SER A 151 14.69 8.17 -10.38
N ARG A 152 15.84 8.10 -11.07
CA ARG A 152 16.95 7.22 -10.66
C ARG A 152 17.42 7.46 -9.22
N GLY A 153 17.42 8.72 -8.77
CA GLY A 153 17.76 9.07 -7.39
C GLY A 153 16.78 8.47 -6.39
N HIS A 154 15.48 8.63 -6.62
CA HIS A 154 14.43 8.02 -5.79
C HIS A 154 14.50 6.50 -5.83
N GLN A 155 14.81 5.88 -6.98
CA GLN A 155 15.01 4.43 -7.04
C GLN A 155 16.13 3.95 -6.12
N GLN A 156 17.27 4.66 -6.08
CA GLN A 156 18.36 4.30 -5.17
C GLN A 156 17.99 4.55 -3.71
N LEU A 157 17.29 5.65 -3.43
CA LEU A 157 16.79 5.94 -2.08
C LEU A 157 15.82 4.86 -1.60
N GLY A 158 14.89 4.41 -2.44
CA GLY A 158 13.97 3.32 -2.12
C GLY A 158 14.70 2.01 -1.82
N ARG A 159 15.77 1.69 -2.58
CA ARG A 159 16.63 0.53 -2.30
C ARG A 159 17.31 0.61 -0.95
N LEU A 160 17.82 1.78 -0.57
CA LEU A 160 18.39 1.99 0.75
C LEU A 160 17.31 1.86 1.83
N PHE A 161 16.23 2.62 1.68
CA PHE A 161 15.13 2.72 2.64
C PHE A 161 14.54 1.35 2.99
N LYS A 162 14.17 0.54 2.00
CA LYS A 162 13.60 -0.79 2.23
C LYS A 162 14.57 -1.76 2.94
N THR A 163 15.87 -1.49 2.86
CA THR A 163 16.92 -2.31 3.47
C THR A 163 17.17 -1.92 4.92
N ILE A 164 17.24 -0.61 5.22
CA ILE A 164 17.74 -0.11 6.51
C ILE A 164 16.66 0.44 7.43
N SER A 165 15.47 0.76 6.91
CA SER A 165 14.42 1.36 7.72
C SER A 165 14.02 0.44 8.87
N THR A 166 13.47 0.98 9.94
CA THR A 166 12.82 0.14 10.95
C THR A 166 11.62 -0.54 10.31
N THR A 167 11.46 -1.84 10.54
CA THR A 167 10.24 -2.55 10.13
C THR A 167 9.07 -2.02 10.96
N PRO A 168 7.82 -2.06 10.45
CA PRO A 168 6.64 -1.76 11.25
C PRO A 168 6.72 -2.50 12.59
N GLY A 169 6.70 -1.76 13.68
CA GLY A 169 6.80 -2.27 15.04
C GLY A 169 5.43 -2.30 15.66
#